data_AF-A0AAW0WIB3-F1
#
_entry.id   AF-A0AAW0WIB3-F1
#
_cell.length_a   1.000
_cell.length_b   1.000
_cell.length_c   1.000
_cell.angle_alpha   90.00
_cell.angle_beta   90.00
_cell.angle_gamma   90.00
#
_symmetry.space_group_name_H-M   'P 1'
#
loop_
_entity.id
_entity.type
_entity.pdbx_description
1 polymer ?
#
loop_
_entity_poly.entity_id
_entity_poly.type
_entity_poly.pdbx_seq_one_letter_code
_entity_poly.pdbx_strand_id
1 'polypeptide(L)'
;FTVAGISIFNNNWANVHDFTPVDGETNWSCISQANALSSSFKLPEGEELKSIDLNLSSDCSVVPYTYGSPVYATQEATLIFFFFDEAQHQRAMEFIASLRAQA
;
A
#
# COMPACT_ATOMS: atom_id res chain seq x y z
N PHE A 1 -8.79 -10.43 4.65
CA PHE A 1 -7.95 -10.80 3.49
C PHE A 1 -8.03 -12.29 3.19
N THR A 2 -7.59 -13.19 4.08
CA THR A 2 -7.61 -14.65 3.86
C THR A 2 -8.99 -15.21 3.50
N VAL A 3 -10.04 -14.87 4.27
CA VAL A 3 -11.42 -15.33 4.00
C VAL A 3 -11.92 -14.86 2.62
N ALA A 4 -11.47 -13.69 2.16
CA ALA A 4 -11.80 -13.16 0.85
C ALA A 4 -10.92 -13.73 -0.29
N GLY A 5 -9.92 -14.56 0.02
CA GLY A 5 -8.97 -15.08 -0.95
C GLY A 5 -8.01 -14.04 -1.55
N ILE A 6 -7.82 -12.89 -0.86
CA ILE A 6 -6.99 -11.78 -1.35
C ILE A 6 -5.63 -11.81 -0.66
N SER A 7 -4.55 -11.84 -1.45
CA SER A 7 -3.17 -11.67 -0.97
C SER A 7 -2.89 -10.21 -0.66
N ILE A 8 -2.30 -9.93 0.51
CA ILE A 8 -1.89 -8.58 0.90
C ILE A 8 -0.71 -8.05 0.07
N PHE A 9 0.03 -8.95 -0.60
CA PHE A 9 1.19 -8.59 -1.45
C PHE A 9 0.80 -8.34 -2.91
N ASN A 10 -0.39 -8.73 -3.33
CA ASN A 10 -0.86 -8.55 -4.72
C ASN A 10 -1.60 -7.22 -4.84
N ASN A 11 -0.87 -6.13 -5.07
CA ASN A 11 -1.44 -4.79 -5.16
C ASN A 11 -0.80 -4.00 -6.31
N ASN A 12 -1.63 -3.53 -7.25
CA ASN A 12 -1.23 -2.76 -8.43
C ASN A 12 -1.99 -1.41 -8.50
N TRP A 13 -2.13 -0.73 -7.37
CA TRP A 13 -2.98 0.45 -7.19
C TRP A 13 -2.65 1.65 -8.10
N ALA A 14 -1.39 1.80 -8.50
CA ALA A 14 -0.94 2.98 -9.27
C ALA A 14 -1.03 2.82 -10.79
N ASN A 15 -1.30 1.61 -11.30
CA ASN A 15 -1.31 1.32 -12.73
C ASN A 15 -2.74 1.38 -13.28
N VAL A 16 -3.27 2.59 -13.40
CA VAL A 16 -4.63 2.84 -13.87
C VAL A 16 -4.67 2.82 -15.40
N HIS A 17 -5.58 2.01 -15.96
CA HIS A 17 -5.89 2.05 -17.38
C HIS A 17 -7.03 3.02 -17.66
N ASP A 18 -6.77 4.03 -18.49
CA ASP A 18 -7.77 4.98 -18.96
C ASP A 18 -8.33 4.50 -20.30
N PHE A 19 -9.60 4.09 -20.31
CA PHE A 19 -10.31 3.66 -21.53
C PHE A 19 -10.74 4.83 -22.43
N THR A 20 -10.70 6.06 -21.92
CA THR A 20 -11.16 7.28 -22.62
C THR A 20 -10.14 8.42 -22.46
N PRO A 21 -8.89 8.23 -22.93
CA PRO A 21 -7.87 9.25 -22.80
C PRO A 21 -8.23 10.49 -23.62
N VAL A 22 -7.82 11.66 -23.13
CA VAL A 22 -7.90 12.93 -23.84
C VAL A 22 -6.49 13.28 -24.32
N ASP A 23 -6.32 13.55 -25.62
CA ASP A 23 -5.01 13.84 -26.20
C ASP A 23 -4.33 15.03 -25.49
N GLY A 24 -3.14 14.79 -24.96
CA GLY A 24 -2.36 15.80 -24.24
C GLY A 24 -2.72 15.97 -22.76
N GLU A 25 -3.69 15.22 -22.23
CA GLU A 25 -4.12 15.28 -20.84
C GLU A 25 -4.03 13.90 -20.15
N THR A 26 -4.06 13.91 -18.81
CA THR A 26 -4.17 12.70 -17.98
C THR A 26 -5.35 12.86 -17.05
N ASN A 27 -6.36 11.98 -17.18
CA ASN A 27 -7.61 12.07 -16.40
C ASN A 27 -7.48 11.58 -14.94
N TRP A 28 -6.31 11.07 -14.56
CA TRP A 28 -6.08 10.50 -13.24
C TRP A 28 -4.72 10.92 -12.70
N SER A 29 -4.57 10.84 -11.39
CA SER A 29 -3.30 11.09 -10.70
C SER A 29 -3.22 10.27 -9.42
N CYS A 30 -2.02 10.11 -8.88
CA CYS A 30 -1.81 9.50 -7.58
C CYS A 30 -1.74 10.58 -6.49
N ILE A 31 -2.33 10.27 -5.35
CA ILE A 31 -2.21 11.12 -4.16
C ILE A 31 -0.79 10.94 -3.57
N SER A 32 -0.03 12.03 -3.47
CA SER A 32 1.37 12.02 -3.04
C SER A 32 1.62 12.55 -1.63
N GLN A 33 0.60 13.08 -0.96
CA GLN A 33 0.73 13.68 0.37
C GLN A 33 0.72 12.62 1.47
N ALA A 34 1.72 12.67 2.36
CA ALA A 34 1.87 11.70 3.45
C ALA A 34 0.68 11.64 4.43
N ASN A 35 -0.06 12.74 4.58
CA ASN A 35 -1.22 12.87 5.46
C ASN A 35 -2.57 12.76 4.71
N ALA A 36 -2.58 12.39 3.43
CA ALA A 36 -3.79 12.39 2.64
C ALA A 36 -4.87 11.44 3.18
N LEU A 37 -4.47 10.32 3.79
CA LEU A 37 -5.42 9.35 4.32
C LEU A 37 -6.21 9.92 5.49
N SER A 38 -5.54 10.56 6.46
CA SER A 38 -6.18 11.15 7.63
C SER A 38 -6.93 12.45 7.32
N SER A 39 -6.53 13.19 6.27
CA SER A 39 -7.27 14.37 5.81
C SER A 39 -8.51 14.01 4.98
N SER A 40 -8.47 12.90 4.24
CA SER A 40 -9.56 12.46 3.36
C SER A 40 -10.56 11.54 4.05
N PHE A 41 -10.11 10.78 5.06
CA PHE A 41 -10.95 9.84 5.80
C PHE A 41 -11.00 10.20 7.28
N LYS A 42 -12.21 10.47 7.76
CA LYS A 42 -12.50 10.57 9.19
C LYS A 42 -12.85 9.20 9.73
N LEU A 43 -12.22 8.82 10.83
CA LEU A 43 -12.61 7.60 11.54
C LEU A 43 -14.01 7.77 12.12
N PRO A 44 -14.84 6.71 12.08
CA PRO A 44 -16.17 6.77 12.67
C PRO A 44 -16.08 6.96 14.19
N GLU A 45 -16.91 7.87 14.72
CA GLU A 45 -16.97 8.20 16.16
C GLU A 45 -18.16 7.53 16.88
N GLY A 46 -19.03 6.82 16.14
CA GLY A 46 -20.20 6.13 16.68
C GLY A 46 -19.81 4.97 17.60
N GLU A 47 -20.50 4.86 18.75
CA GLU A 47 -20.25 3.79 19.74
C GLU A 47 -20.45 2.40 19.12
N GLU A 48 -21.33 2.25 18.12
CA GLU A 48 -21.56 0.98 17.46
C GLU A 48 -20.33 0.41 16.72
N LEU A 49 -19.36 1.26 16.34
CA LEU A 49 -18.12 0.86 15.66
C LEU A 49 -16.88 0.93 16.56
N LYS A 50 -17.03 1.34 17.82
CA LYS A 50 -15.89 1.57 18.74
C LYS A 50 -15.09 0.30 19.06
N SER A 51 -15.72 -0.87 18.95
CA SER A 51 -15.05 -2.17 19.13
C SER A 51 -14.14 -2.53 17.95
N ILE A 52 -14.31 -1.86 16.82
CA ILE A 52 -13.46 -2.01 15.63
C ILE A 52 -12.33 -0.99 15.80
N ASP A 53 -11.22 -1.43 16.39
CA ASP A 53 -10.02 -0.63 16.66
C ASP A 53 -9.33 -0.20 15.35
N LEU A 54 -9.87 0.83 14.71
CA LEU A 54 -9.40 1.33 13.43
C LEU A 54 -8.17 2.22 13.59
N ASN A 55 -7.18 1.99 12.72
CA ASN A 55 -5.94 2.76 12.72
C ASN A 55 -5.56 3.14 11.28
N LEU A 56 -5.25 4.42 11.06
CA LEU A 56 -4.83 4.96 9.75
C LEU A 56 -3.30 5.12 9.62
N SER A 57 -2.54 4.71 10.64
CA SER A 57 -1.07 4.75 10.59
C SER A 57 -0.54 3.74 9.57
N SER A 58 0.44 4.19 8.77
CA SER A 58 1.13 3.34 7.81
C SER A 58 1.90 2.18 8.45
N ASP A 59 2.19 2.28 9.76
CA ASP A 59 2.98 1.28 10.50
C ASP A 59 2.11 0.12 10.97
N CYS A 60 0.80 0.34 11.07
CA CYS A 60 -0.18 -0.66 11.46
C CYS A 60 -0.92 -1.26 10.24
N SER A 61 -0.57 -0.83 9.02
CA SER A 61 -1.23 -1.29 7.81
C SER A 61 -1.00 -2.78 7.57
N VAL A 62 -2.08 -3.51 7.35
CA VAL A 62 -2.04 -4.93 6.97
C VAL A 62 -1.47 -5.13 5.56
N VAL A 63 -1.67 -4.14 4.68
CA VAL A 63 -1.11 -4.14 3.32
C VAL A 63 0.18 -3.32 3.35
N PRO A 64 1.34 -3.85 2.91
CA PRO A 64 2.57 -3.09 2.87
C PRO A 64 2.44 -1.90 1.93
N TYR A 65 2.93 -0.73 2.38
CA TYR A 65 2.97 0.45 1.54
C TYR A 65 3.98 0.24 0.39
N THR A 66 3.54 0.48 -0.84
CA THR A 66 4.37 0.36 -2.04
C THR A 66 4.33 1.66 -2.82
N TYR A 67 5.42 2.00 -3.52
CA TYR A 67 5.48 3.19 -4.37
C TYR A 67 4.76 3.05 -5.73
N GLY A 68 4.18 1.88 -6.02
CA GLY A 68 3.51 1.61 -7.29
C GLY A 68 4.50 1.58 -8.46
N SER A 69 4.28 2.42 -9.47
CA SER A 69 5.15 2.58 -10.63
C SER A 69 5.94 3.90 -10.57
N PRO A 70 6.94 4.03 -9.67
CA PRO A 70 7.76 5.23 -9.62
C PRO A 70 8.63 5.34 -10.86
N VAL A 71 9.03 6.56 -11.22
CA VAL A 71 10.00 6.80 -12.29
C VAL A 71 11.39 6.41 -11.79
N TYR A 72 11.86 5.23 -12.19
CA TYR A 72 13.15 4.65 -11.77
C TYR A 72 14.36 5.26 -12.49
N ALA A 73 14.38 6.57 -12.75
CA ALA A 73 15.35 7.19 -13.67
C ALA A 73 16.84 6.93 -13.32
N THR A 74 17.15 6.60 -12.06
CA THR A 74 18.53 6.34 -11.57
C THR A 74 18.64 5.32 -10.42
N GLN A 75 17.58 4.56 -10.09
CA GLN A 75 17.58 3.68 -8.91
C GLN A 75 18.03 2.25 -9.25
N GLU A 76 18.87 1.67 -8.38
CA GLU A 76 19.19 0.25 -8.42
C GLU A 76 18.00 -0.58 -7.91
N ALA A 77 17.66 -1.64 -8.62
CA ALA A 77 16.57 -2.53 -8.26
C ALA A 77 17.13 -3.86 -7.76
N THR A 78 16.61 -4.33 -6.62
CA THR A 78 16.90 -5.67 -6.08
C THR A 78 15.61 -6.47 -6.02
N LEU A 79 15.65 -7.71 -6.54
CA LEU A 79 14.54 -8.64 -6.48
C LEU A 79 14.76 -9.65 -5.36
N ILE A 80 13.74 -9.85 -4.52
CA ILE A 80 13.81 -10.69 -3.34
C ILE A 80 12.62 -11.65 -3.34
N PHE A 81 12.90 -12.92 -3.09
CA PHE A 81 11.89 -13.96 -3.03
C PHE A 81 11.86 -14.57 -1.62
N PHE A 82 10.65 -14.67 -1.07
CA PHE A 82 10.37 -15.47 0.11
C PHE A 82 9.56 -16.69 -0.36
N PHE A 83 10.16 -17.88 -0.26
CA PHE A 83 9.46 -19.11 -0.58
C PHE A 83 8.44 -19.46 0.50
N PHE A 84 7.49 -20.32 0.12
CA PHE A 84 6.38 -20.68 1.01
C PHE A 84 6.86 -21.41 2.26
N ASP A 85 6.44 -20.92 3.43
CA ASP A 85 6.49 -21.60 4.73
C ASP A 85 5.56 -20.90 5.75
N GLU A 86 5.51 -21.39 6.98
CA GLU A 86 4.62 -20.87 8.03
C GLU A 86 4.92 -19.41 8.45
N ALA A 87 6.12 -18.90 8.19
CA ALA A 87 6.58 -17.59 8.65
C ALA A 87 6.92 -16.61 7.51
N GLN A 88 6.68 -16.99 6.25
CA GLN A 88 7.10 -16.21 5.08
C GLN A 88 6.53 -14.80 5.09
N HIS A 89 5.26 -14.65 5.50
CA HIS A 89 4.57 -13.36 5.50
C HIS A 89 5.18 -12.45 6.56
N GLN A 90 5.46 -13.00 7.75
CA GLN A 90 6.09 -12.25 8.83
C GLN A 90 7.48 -11.77 8.42
N ARG A 91 8.32 -12.67 7.88
CA ARG A 91 9.67 -12.30 7.43
C ARG A 91 9.66 -11.27 6.30
N ALA A 92 8.73 -11.37 5.35
CA ALA A 92 8.59 -10.38 4.29
C ALA A 92 8.22 -9.00 4.85
N MET A 93 7.29 -8.94 5.80
CA MET A 93 6.88 -7.69 6.44
C MET A 93 7.99 -7.07 7.30
N GLU A 94 8.70 -7.88 8.09
CA GLU A 94 9.86 -7.44 8.87
C GLU A 94 10.98 -6.91 7.97
N PHE A 95 11.25 -7.61 6.86
CA PHE A 95 12.22 -7.16 5.88
C PHE A 95 11.85 -5.80 5.28
N ILE A 96 10.59 -5.63 4.81
CA ILE A 96 10.09 -4.35 4.30
C ILE A 96 10.20 -3.24 5.36
N ALA A 97 9.82 -3.53 6.61
CA ALA A 97 9.92 -2.56 7.71
C ALA A 97 11.37 -2.14 7.97
N SER A 98 12.31 -3.08 7.91
CA SER A 98 13.75 -2.80 8.10
C SER A 98 14.34 -1.92 7.00
N LEU A 99 13.83 -2.01 5.77
CA LEU A 99 14.22 -1.13 4.67
C LEU A 99 13.71 0.29 4.90
N ARG A 100 12.46 0.43 5.39
CA ARG A 100 11.87 1.74 5.72
C ARG A 100 12.60 2.45 6.85
N ALA A 101 13.09 1.71 7.84
CA ALA A 101 13.83 2.28 8.97
C ALA A 101 15.23 2.81 8.62
N GLN A 102 15.76 2.42 7.45
CA GLN A 102 17.08 2.87 6.96
C GLN A 102 16.99 4.09 6.03
N ALA A 103 15.78 4.44 5.58
CA ALA A 103 15.50 5.59 4.71
C ALA A 103 15.17 6.84 5.52
#